data_AF-A0AA44EQ47-F1
#
_entry.id   AF-A0AA44EQ47-F1
#
_cell.length_a   1.000
_cell.length_b   1.000
_cell.length_c   1.000
_cell.angle_alpha   90.00
_cell.angle_beta   90.00
_cell.angle_gamma   90.00
#
_symmetry.space_group_name_H-M   'P 1'
#
loop_
_entity.id
_entity.type
_entity.pdbx_description
1 polymer ?
#
loop_
_entity_poly.entity_id
_entity_poly.type
_entity_poly.pdbx_seq_one_letter_code
_entity_poly.pdbx_strand_id
1 'polypeptide(L)' 'MLTNVKIYRVNGDEAEMPSIDARRAVKEHPSEWSYEPWTREQQQEALEKSLQADIDALDT' A
#
# COMPACT_ATOMS: atom_id res chain seq x y z
N MET A 1 -22.28 10.70 1.82
CA MET A 1 -21.16 11.29 1.05
C MET A 1 -19.94 10.46 1.39
N LEU A 2 -19.42 9.63 0.47
CA LEU A 2 -18.10 9.01 0.70
C LEU A 2 -17.05 10.08 0.38
N THR A 3 -16.22 10.40 1.37
CA THR A 3 -15.06 11.25 1.16
C THR A 3 -14.02 10.42 0.43
N ASN A 4 -13.65 10.84 -0.77
CA ASN A 4 -12.48 10.31 -1.46
C ASN A 4 -11.24 10.83 -0.75
N VAL A 5 -10.24 9.98 -0.64
CA VAL A 5 -8.94 10.31 -0.07
C VAL A 5 -7.88 9.92 -1.09
N LYS A 6 -6.83 10.74 -1.14
CA LYS A 6 -5.65 10.45 -1.93
C LYS A 6 -4.79 9.46 -1.15
N ILE A 7 -4.39 8.39 -1.80
CA ILE A 7 -3.42 7.41 -1.29
C ILE A 7 -2.31 7.23 -2.30
N TYR A 8 -1.18 6.75 -1.81
CA TYR A 8 0.05 6.58 -2.55
C TYR A 8 0.42 5.10 -2.59
N ARG A 9 0.70 4.62 -3.79
CA ARG A 9 1.18 3.27 -4.02
C ARG A 9 2.69 3.22 -3.87
N VAL A 10 3.23 2.06 -3.51
CA VAL A 10 4.67 1.82 -3.35
C VAL A 10 5.47 2.21 -4.60
N ASN A 11 4.88 2.10 -5.80
CA ASN A 11 5.52 2.48 -7.05
C ASN A 11 5.59 4.01 -7.29
N GLY A 12 5.09 4.82 -6.36
CA GLY A 12 4.98 6.28 -6.48
C GLY A 12 3.73 6.76 -7.22
N ASP A 13 2.83 5.84 -7.54
CA ASP A 13 1.54 6.15 -8.18
C ASP A 13 0.56 6.72 -7.15
N GLU A 14 -0.32 7.62 -7.58
CA GLU A 14 -1.31 8.25 -6.72
C GLU A 14 -2.72 7.77 -7.12
N ALA A 15 -3.48 7.28 -6.16
CA ALA A 15 -4.87 6.87 -6.38
C ALA A 15 -5.82 7.68 -5.50
N GLU A 16 -6.91 8.16 -6.08
CA GLU A 16 -8.04 8.69 -5.31
C GLU A 16 -9.12 7.62 -5.23
N MET A 17 -9.43 7.19 -4.01
CA MET A 17 -10.48 6.22 -3.77
C MET A 17 -11.27 6.57 -2.52
N PRO A 18 -12.46 5.97 -2.33
CA PRO A 18 -13.25 6.26 -1.16
C PRO A 18 -12.50 5.89 0.12
N SER A 19 -12.64 6.70 1.17
CA SER A 19 -11.96 6.50 2.47
C SER A 19 -12.10 5.09 3.06
N ILE A 20 -13.21 4.40 2.76
CA ILE A 20 -13.44 3.01 3.18
C ILE A 20 -12.49 2.06 2.42
N ASP A 21 -12.39 2.19 1.10
CA ASP A 21 -11.50 1.38 0.27
C ASP A 21 -10.03 1.70 0.56
N ALA A 22 -9.69 2.98 0.72
CA ALA A 22 -8.33 3.39 1.11
C ALA A 22 -7.91 2.74 2.42
N ARG A 23 -8.80 2.71 3.42
CA ARG A 23 -8.54 2.08 4.71
C ARG A 23 -8.37 0.59 4.60
N ARG A 24 -9.13 -0.06 3.72
CA ARG A 24 -8.96 -1.48 3.43
C ARG A 24 -7.63 -1.74 2.72
N ALA A 25 -7.30 -1.00 1.68
CA ALA A 25 -6.06 -1.15 0.93
C ALA A 25 -4.83 -0.99 1.83
N VAL A 26 -4.77 0.06 2.65
CA VAL A 26 -3.65 0.27 3.59
C VAL A 26 -3.61 -0.79 4.71
N LYS A 27 -4.77 -1.35 5.10
CA LYS A 27 -4.83 -2.39 6.13
C LYS A 27 -4.47 -3.79 5.61
N GLU A 28 -5.00 -4.16 4.45
CA GLU A 28 -4.79 -5.46 3.80
C GLU A 28 -3.41 -5.51 3.12
N HIS A 29 -2.94 -4.37 2.60
CA HIS A 29 -1.67 -4.25 1.88
C HIS A 29 -0.87 -3.01 2.33
N PRO A 30 -0.41 -2.94 3.59
CA PRO A 30 0.37 -1.81 4.12
C PRO A 30 1.72 -1.63 3.41
N SER A 31 2.23 -2.68 2.78
CA SER A 31 3.44 -2.67 1.96
C SER A 31 3.19 -2.18 0.53
N GLU A 32 1.94 -2.01 0.10
CA GLU A 32 1.62 -1.55 -1.25
C GLU A 32 0.98 -0.15 -1.23
N TRP A 33 0.21 0.16 -0.18
CA TRP A 33 -0.57 1.40 -0.09
C TRP A 33 -0.26 2.17 1.19
N SER A 34 -0.16 3.49 1.06
CA SER A 34 0.02 4.43 2.17
C SER A 34 -0.84 5.67 1.99
N TYR A 35 -1.18 6.36 3.08
CA TYR A 35 -1.81 7.69 3.02
C TYR A 35 -0.81 8.81 2.74
N GLU A 36 0.48 8.51 2.91
CA GLU A 36 1.56 9.47 2.75
C GLU A 36 2.43 9.08 1.54
N PRO A 37 3.02 10.07 0.85
CA PRO A 37 3.94 9.79 -0.24
C PRO A 37 5.15 9.01 0.28
N TRP A 38 5.51 7.95 -0.45
CA TRP A 38 6.60 7.08 -0.07
C TRP A 38 7.96 7.75 -0.32
N THR A 39 8.85 7.68 0.65
CA THR A 39 10.26 8.00 0.41
C THR A 39 10.95 6.83 -0.30
N ARG A 40 12.08 7.08 -0.99
CA ARG A 40 12.82 6.02 -1.69
C ARG A 40 13.17 4.82 -0.80
N GLU A 41 13.51 5.09 0.47
CA GLU A 41 13.83 4.05 1.45
C GLU A 41 12.58 3.25 1.83
N GLN A 42 11.44 3.92 2.05
CA GLN A 42 10.17 3.24 2.31
C GLN A 42 9.74 2.38 1.11
N GLN A 43 9.93 2.86 -0.12
CA GLN A 43 9.59 2.09 -1.34
C GLN A 43 10.38 0.78 -1.41
N GLN A 44 11.67 0.82 -1.08
CA GLN A 44 12.51 -0.38 -1.05
C GLN A 44 12.05 -1.35 0.04
N GLU A 45 11.86 -0.86 1.26
CA GLU A 45 11.47 -1.72 2.38
C GLU A 45 10.10 -2.38 2.16
N ALA A 46 9.16 -1.66 1.54
CA ALA A 46 7.87 -2.21 1.18
C ALA A 46 7.90 -3.19 0.02
N LEU A 47 8.72 -2.93 -1.01
CA LEU A 47 8.90 -3.86 -2.11
C LEU A 47 9.50 -5.17 -1.60
N GLU A 48 10.48 -5.10 -0.71
CA GLU A 48 11.06 -6.26 -0.02
C GLU A 48 10.03 -6.99 0.83
N LYS A 49 9.22 -6.27 1.62
CA LYS A 49 8.14 -6.89 2.43
C LYS A 49 7.04 -7.51 1.58
N SER A 50 6.68 -6.90 0.46
CA SER A 50 5.71 -7.48 -0.47
C SER A 50 6.24 -8.80 -1.01
N LEU A 51 7.48 -8.80 -1.51
CA LEU A 51 8.13 -10.00 -2.02
C LEU A 51 8.22 -11.10 -0.96
N GLN A 52 8.53 -10.74 0.28
CA GLN A 52 8.58 -11.68 1.40
C GLN A 52 7.20 -12.26 1.75
N ALA A 53 6.14 -11.45 1.69
CA ALA A 53 4.78 -11.91 1.94
C ALA A 53 4.29 -12.90 0.89
N ASP A 54 4.65 -12.70 -0.39
CA ASP A 54 4.36 -13.64 -1.47
C ASP A 54 5.10 -14.99 -1.29
N ILE A 55 6.34 -14.96 -0.77
CA ILE A 55 7.11 -16.17 -0.46
C ILE A 55 6.50 -16.92 0.75
N ASP A 56 6.10 -16.20 1.80
CA ASP A 56 5.49 -16.79 3.00
C ASP A 56 4.13 -17.46 2.69
N ALA A 57 3.37 -16.89 1.76
CA ALA A 57 2.10 -17.46 1.29
C ALA A 57 2.24 -18.77 0.49
N LEU A 58 3.45 -19.11 0.04
CA LEU A 58 3.74 -20.35 -0.69
C LEU A 58 4.24 -21.50 0.22
N ASP A 59 4.58 -21.23 1.49
CA ASP A 59 5.12 -22.22 2.45
C ASP A 59 4.06 -22.77 3.43
N THR A 60 2.76 -22.48 3.20
CA THR A 60 1.63 -23.00 4.01
C THR A 60 0.70 -23.90 3.21
#